data_AF-A0A9X5XCJ5-F1
#
_entry.id   AF-A0A9X5XCJ5-F1
#
_cell.length_a   1.000
_cell.length_b   1.000
_cell.length_c   1.000
_cell.angle_alpha   90.00
_cell.angle_beta   90.00
_cell.angle_gamma   90.00
#
_symmetry.space_group_name_H-M   'P 1'
#
loop_
_entity.id
_entity.type
_entity.pdbx_description
1 polymer ?
#
loop_
_entity_poly.entity_id
_entity_poly.type
_entity_poly.pdbx_seq_one_letter_code
_entity_poly.pdbx_strand_id
1 'polypeptide(L)' 'MNDSSAARATAVLDVWCELQCPDCRSALADLRALRARYGDRLELRLRHFPLEKHKHAFAAAQAAEEAAEQGRSWP' A
#
# COMPACT_ATOMS: atom_id res chain seq x y z
N MET A 1 -7.55 -36.00 10.83
CA MET A 1 -7.55 -34.66 11.46
C MET A 1 -6.11 -34.18 11.42
N ASN A 2 -5.75 -33.35 10.43
CA ASN A 2 -4.42 -32.77 10.34
C ASN A 2 -4.50 -31.34 10.83
N ASP A 3 -4.34 -31.16 12.14
CA ASP A 3 -4.13 -29.85 12.75
C ASP A 3 -2.66 -29.47 12.53
N SER A 4 -2.36 -29.01 11.32
CA SER A 4 -1.10 -28.33 11.04
C SER A 4 -1.26 -26.86 11.42
N SER A 5 -0.92 -26.55 12.66
CA SER A 5 -0.54 -25.21 13.12
C SER A 5 0.75 -24.75 12.43
N ALA A 6 0.73 -24.63 11.10
CA ALA A 6 1.57 -23.66 10.43
C ALA A 6 0.88 -22.31 10.64
N ALA A 7 1.54 -21.36 11.28
CA ALA A 7 1.06 -19.99 11.35
C ALA A 7 0.62 -19.59 9.93
N ARG A 8 -0.68 -19.33 9.72
CA ARG A 8 -1.19 -18.94 8.40
C ARG A 8 -0.41 -17.71 8.00
N ALA A 9 0.45 -17.83 6.99
CA ALA A 9 1.18 -16.70 6.46
C ALA A 9 0.17 -15.62 6.06
N THR A 10 0.33 -14.42 6.62
CA THR A 10 -0.47 -13.25 6.25
C THR A 10 -0.32 -13.04 4.75
N ALA A 11 -1.44 -12.98 4.03
CA ALA A 11 -1.39 -12.66 2.60
C ALA A 11 -0.82 -11.25 2.44
N VAL A 12 0.05 -11.04 1.45
CA VAL A 12 0.65 -9.72 1.18
C VAL A 12 0.13 -9.21 -0.16
N LEU A 13 -0.35 -7.97 -0.19
CA LEU A 13 -0.73 -7.26 -1.40
C LEU A 13 0.21 -6.06 -1.59
N ASP A 14 1.11 -6.16 -2.57
CA ASP A 14 1.89 -5.01 -3.03
C ASP A 14 1.03 -4.10 -3.92
N VAL A 15 0.92 -2.85 -3.52
CA VAL A 15 0.15 -1.80 -4.19
C VAL A 15 1.12 -0.85 -4.87
N TRP A 16 1.29 -1.01 -6.18
CA TRP A 16 2.09 -0.11 -7.00
C TRP A 16 1.29 1.16 -7.31
N CYS A 17 1.78 2.30 -6.84
CA CYS A 17 1.03 3.54 -6.82
C CYS A 17 1.90 4.74 -7.20
N GLU A 18 1.31 5.66 -7.96
CA GLU A 18 1.86 6.99 -8.21
C GLU A 18 0.92 8.03 -7.59
N LEU A 19 1.49 8.98 -6.84
CA LEU A 19 0.72 9.84 -5.94
C LEU A 19 -0.07 10.97 -6.63
N GLN A 20 0.20 11.26 -7.91
CA GLN A 20 -0.62 12.17 -8.73
C GLN A 20 -1.62 11.45 -9.63
N CYS A 21 -1.61 10.12 -9.68
CA CYS A 21 -2.46 9.34 -10.57
C CYS A 21 -3.92 9.32 -10.08
N PRO A 22 -4.89 9.79 -10.89
CA PRO A 22 -6.31 9.79 -10.51
C PRO A 22 -6.85 8.39 -10.21
N ASP A 23 -6.42 7.37 -10.95
CA ASP A 23 -6.89 5.99 -10.77
C ASP A 23 -6.32 5.38 -9.48
N CYS A 24 -5.05 5.67 -9.18
CA CYS A 24 -4.45 5.28 -7.90
C CYS A 24 -5.19 5.92 -6.72
N ARG A 25 -5.63 7.18 -6.84
CA ARG A 25 -6.47 7.83 -5.82
C ARG A 25 -7.83 7.15 -5.68
N SER A 26 -8.48 6.78 -6.78
CA SER A 26 -9.76 6.06 -6.74
C SER A 26 -9.62 4.69 -6.07
N ALA A 27 -8.53 3.97 -6.34
CA ALA A 27 -8.24 2.66 -5.75
C ALA A 27 -8.09 2.68 -4.22
N LEU A 28 -7.86 3.84 -3.59
CA LEU A 28 -7.80 3.95 -2.12
C LEU A 28 -9.09 3.48 -1.44
N ALA A 29 -10.25 3.61 -2.10
CA ALA A 29 -11.51 3.09 -1.58
C ALA A 29 -11.49 1.56 -1.47
N ASP A 30 -10.98 0.88 -2.49
CA ASP A 30 -10.86 -0.58 -2.53
C ASP A 30 -9.85 -1.07 -1.48
N LEU A 31 -8.70 -0.40 -1.35
CA LEU A 31 -7.70 -0.73 -0.34
C LEU A 31 -8.25 -0.59 1.09
N ARG A 32 -9.05 0.45 1.36
CA ARG A 32 -9.73 0.62 2.65
C ARG A 32 -10.75 -0.49 2.90
N ALA A 33 -11.50 -0.89 1.87
CA ALA A 33 -12.46 -1.99 1.97
C ALA A 33 -11.77 -3.34 2.23
N LEU A 34 -10.64 -3.60 1.56
CA LEU A 34 -9.80 -4.78 1.79
C LEU A 34 -9.27 -4.80 3.23
N ARG A 35 -8.71 -3.68 3.71
CA ARG A 35 -8.21 -3.57 5.09
C ARG A 35 -9.32 -3.82 6.12
N ALA A 36 -10.51 -3.24 5.91
CA ALA A 36 -11.66 -3.45 6.79
C ALA A 36 -12.15 -4.91 6.79
N ARG A 37 -12.11 -5.60 5.64
CA ARG A 37 -12.58 -6.99 5.50
C ARG A 37 -11.60 -8.01 6.07
N TYR A 38 -10.32 -7.81 5.85
CA TYR A 38 -9.30 -8.82 6.13
C TYR A 38 -8.54 -8.58 7.43
N GLY A 39 -8.45 -7.32 7.91
CA GLY A 39 -7.68 -6.98 9.11
C GLY A 39 -6.25 -7.50 9.02
N ASP A 40 -5.74 -8.05 10.12
CA ASP A 40 -4.37 -8.56 10.24
C ASP A 40 -4.07 -9.80 9.37
N ARG A 41 -5.07 -10.32 8.65
CA ARG A 41 -4.89 -11.44 7.70
C ARG A 41 -4.40 -11.00 6.33
N LEU A 42 -4.37 -9.69 6.07
CA LEU A 42 -3.87 -9.09 4.83
C LEU A 42 -2.93 -7.92 5.14
N GLU A 43 -1.68 -8.05 4.71
CA GLU A 43 -0.70 -6.96 4.75
C GLU A 43 -0.77 -6.17 3.44
N LEU A 44 -1.01 -4.86 3.53
CA LEU A 44 -0.96 -3.95 2.38
C LEU A 44 0.39 -3.25 2.35
N ARG A 45 1.15 -3.41 1.27
CA ARG A 45 2.46 -2.77 1.08
C ARG A 45 2.40 -1.76 -0.05
N LEU A 46 2.53 -0.48 0.26
CA LEU A 46 2.65 0.55 -0.76
C LEU A 46 4.03 0.46 -1.44
N ARG A 47 4.04 0.55 -2.78
CA ARG A 47 5.25 0.65 -3.61
C ARG A 47 5.11 1.86 -4.52
N HIS A 48 6.10 2.75 -4.50
CA HIS A 48 6.08 3.92 -5.37
C HIS A 48 6.45 3.56 -6.81
N PHE A 49 5.61 3.99 -7.76
CA PHE A 49 5.82 3.83 -9.19
C PHE A 49 5.72 5.19 -9.90
N PRO A 50 6.68 6.10 -9.69
CA PRO A 50 6.61 7.45 -10.22
C PRO A 50 6.60 7.46 -11.76
N LEU A 51 5.50 7.93 -12.34
CA LEU A 51 5.30 8.02 -13.78
C LEU A 51 5.85 9.35 -14.31
N GLU A 52 6.69 9.29 -15.35
CA GLU A 52 7.35 10.47 -15.94
C GLU A 52 6.38 11.55 -16.44
N LYS A 53 5.16 11.14 -16.83
CA LYS A 53 4.11 12.07 -17.29
C LYS A 53 3.60 13.03 -16.21
N HIS A 54 3.85 12.75 -14.93
CA HIS A 54 3.40 13.61 -13.84
C HIS A 54 4.59 14.37 -13.22
N LYS A 55 4.55 15.71 -13.34
CA LYS A 55 5.65 16.62 -12.97
C LYS A 55 6.27 16.35 -11.59
N HIS A 56 5.45 15.99 -10.61
CA HIS A 56 5.91 15.83 -9.22
C HIS A 56 6.04 14.38 -8.77
N ALA A 57 6.08 13.39 -9.69
CA ALA A 57 5.87 11.99 -9.32
C ALA A 57 6.97 11.48 -8.38
N PHE A 58 8.21 11.74 -8.76
CA PHE A 58 9.38 11.37 -7.99
C PHE A 58 9.44 12.14 -6.65
N ALA A 59 9.24 13.46 -6.69
CA ALA A 59 9.26 14.29 -5.48
C ALA A 59 8.17 13.87 -4.48
N ALA A 60 6.98 13.51 -4.95
CA ALA A 60 5.91 13.02 -4.11
C ALA A 60 6.26 11.66 -3.48
N ALA A 61 6.80 10.73 -4.27
CA ALA A 61 7.25 9.43 -3.76
C ALA A 61 8.33 9.59 -2.68
N GLN A 62 9.34 10.42 -2.94
CA GLN A 62 10.38 10.73 -1.95
C GLN A 62 9.77 11.32 -0.67
N ALA A 63 8.90 12.32 -0.79
CA ALA A 63 8.25 12.93 0.38
C ALA A 63 7.42 11.93 1.20
N ALA A 64 6.82 10.93 0.55
CA ALA A 64 6.07 9.88 1.23
C ALA A 64 6.97 8.89 1.98
N GLU A 65 8.10 8.48 1.40
CA GLU A 65 9.09 7.64 2.08
C GLU A 65 9.71 8.37 3.29
N GLU A 66 10.09 9.64 3.12
CA GLU A 66 10.60 10.47 4.23
C GLU A 66 9.57 10.61 5.36
N ALA A 67 8.29 10.77 5.02
CA ALA A 67 7.23 10.79 6.01
C ALA A 67 7.08 9.44 6.73
N ALA A 68 7.24 8.32 6.02
CA ALA A 68 7.22 6.99 6.61
C ALA A 68 8.39 6.75 7.57
N GLU A 69 9.60 7.17 7.20
CA GLU A 69 10.78 7.13 8.09
C GLU A 69 10.59 7.95 9.38
N GLN A 70 9.82 9.03 9.30
CA GLN A 70 9.44 9.86 10.45
C GLN A 70 8.25 9.32 11.24
N GLY A 71 7.77 8.10 10.96
CA GLY A 71 6.62 7.49 11.63
C GLY A 71 5.26 8.09 11.24
N ARG A 72 5.20 8.82 10.13
CA ARG A 72 3.98 9.44 9.57
C ARG A 72 3.58 8.76 8.27
N SER A 73 3.63 7.43 8.26
CA SER A 73 3.26 6.62 7.10
C SER A 73 1.76 6.71 6.78
N TRP A 74 1.43 6.39 5.54
CA TRP A 74 0.04 6.26 5.09
C TRP A 74 -0.64 5.06 5.79
N PRO A 75 -1.87 5.21 6.31
CA PRO A 75 -2.64 4.12 6.89
C PRO A 75 -3.37 3.25 5.84
#